data_AF-A0A524N1A7-F1
#
_entry.id   AF-A0A524N1A7-F1
#
_cell.length_a   1.000
_cell.length_b   1.000
_cell.length_c   1.000
_cell.angle_alpha   90.00
_cell.angle_beta   90.00
_cell.angle_gamma   90.00
#
_symmetry.space_group_name_H-M   'P 1'
#
loop_
_entity.id
_entity.type
_entity.pdbx_description
1 polymer ?
#
loop_
_entity_poly.entity_id
_entity_poly.type
_entity_poly.pdbx_seq_one_letter_code
_entity_poly.pdbx_strand_id
1 'polypeptide(L)'
;MTFTRRSRLMRIMEIDQNLHTIESNVMFRKMRNNLNILETKTFGSRYIKIGSPENLENMIELRRYSKEMDEVILGYKKGLEKYEDRIGKLHSEKKQLQNELFPIR
;
A
#
# COMPACT_ATOMS: atom_id res chain seq x y z
N MET A 1 -21.61 -23.57 -8.82
CA MET A 1 -22.27 -22.55 -9.68
C MET A 1 -21.28 -22.13 -10.74
N THR A 2 -21.61 -22.27 -12.02
CA THR A 2 -20.75 -21.82 -13.13
C THR A 2 -20.80 -20.31 -13.26
N PHE A 3 -19.67 -19.63 -13.05
CA PHE A 3 -19.57 -18.20 -13.32
C PHE A 3 -19.80 -17.93 -14.82
N THR A 4 -20.71 -17.01 -15.12
CA THR A 4 -20.93 -16.54 -16.49
C THR A 4 -19.86 -15.52 -16.86
N ARG A 5 -19.59 -15.36 -18.16
CA ARG A 5 -18.68 -14.31 -18.67
C ARG A 5 -19.02 -12.93 -18.11
N ARG A 6 -20.32 -12.59 -18.05
CA ARG A 6 -20.82 -11.35 -17.46
C ARG A 6 -20.47 -11.21 -15.98
N SER A 7 -20.70 -12.25 -15.17
CA SER A 7 -20.38 -12.21 -13.73
C SER A 7 -18.90 -12.00 -13.44
N ARG A 8 -18.00 -12.60 -14.24
CA ARG A 8 -16.55 -12.40 -14.11
C ARG A 8 -16.13 -10.97 -14.43
N LEU A 9 -16.68 -10.39 -15.50
CA LEU A 9 -16.39 -8.99 -15.87
C LEU A 9 -16.87 -8.02 -14.79
N MET A 10 -18.08 -8.22 -14.26
CA MET A 10 -18.59 -7.43 -13.13
C MET A 10 -17.65 -7.51 -11.93
N ARG A 11 -17.15 -8.71 -11.62
CA ARG A 11 -16.22 -8.91 -10.51
C ARG A 11 -14.88 -8.20 -10.72
N ILE A 12 -14.33 -8.22 -11.94
CA ILE A 12 -13.12 -7.45 -12.28
C ILE A 12 -13.35 -5.96 -12.05
N MET A 13 -14.50 -5.42 -12.46
CA MET A 13 -14.84 -4.02 -12.25
C MET A 13 -14.96 -3.66 -10.76
N GLU A 14 -15.56 -4.54 -9.94
CA GLU A 14 -15.61 -4.37 -8.49
C GLU A 14 -14.21 -4.37 -7.86
N ILE A 15 -13.33 -5.27 -8.31
CA ILE A 15 -11.95 -5.31 -7.85
C ILE A 15 -11.24 -3.99 -8.18
N ASP A 16 -11.41 -3.46 -9.39
CA ASP A 16 -10.80 -2.20 -9.80
C ASP A 16 -11.30 -1.01 -8.97
N GLN A 17 -12.60 -0.96 -8.67
CA GLN A 17 -13.16 0.05 -7.78
C GLN A 17 -12.57 -0.07 -6.35
N ASN A 18 -12.42 -1.30 -5.85
CA ASN A 18 -11.84 -1.55 -4.53
C ASN A 18 -10.37 -1.14 -4.45
N LEU A 19 -9.58 -1.46 -5.48
CA LEU A 19 -8.18 -1.03 -5.59
C LEU A 19 -8.09 0.50 -5.60
N HIS A 20 -8.90 1.17 -6.43
CA HIS A 20 -8.92 2.63 -6.48
C HIS A 20 -9.32 3.25 -5.12
N THR A 21 -10.26 2.64 -4.41
CA THR A 21 -10.68 3.09 -3.07
C THR A 21 -9.52 2.99 -2.06
N ILE A 22 -8.73 1.93 -2.11
CA ILE A 22 -7.55 1.78 -1.25
C ILE A 22 -6.47 2.79 -1.63
N GLU A 23 -6.18 2.94 -2.92
CA GLU A 23 -5.16 3.88 -3.42
C GLU A 23 -5.49 5.34 -3.14
N SER A 24 -6.77 5.69 -3.13
CA SER A 24 -7.26 7.04 -2.80
C SER A 24 -7.37 7.31 -1.31
N ASN A 25 -7.23 6.29 -0.44
CA ASN A 25 -7.26 6.46 1.01
C ASN A 25 -6.14 7.38 1.48
N VAL A 26 -6.52 8.49 2.13
CA VAL A 26 -5.59 9.54 2.57
C VAL A 26 -4.55 9.01 3.57
N MET A 27 -4.98 8.17 4.51
CA MET A 27 -4.07 7.60 5.52
C MET A 27 -3.05 6.67 4.88
N PHE A 28 -3.51 5.78 3.99
CA PHE A 28 -2.62 4.89 3.24
C PHE A 28 -1.58 5.69 2.43
N ARG A 29 -2.02 6.73 1.70
CA ARG A 29 -1.12 7.58 0.91
C ARG A 29 -0.10 8.30 1.79
N LYS A 30 -0.53 8.89 2.92
CA LYS A 30 0.36 9.57 3.86
C LYS A 30 1.39 8.59 4.44
N MET A 31 0.96 7.41 4.91
CA MET A 31 1.85 6.37 5.44
C MET A 31 2.88 5.91 4.41
N ARG A 32 2.44 5.61 3.19
CA ARG A 32 3.32 5.17 2.10
C ARG A 32 4.32 6.26 1.70
N ASN A 33 3.87 7.51 1.62
CA ASN A 33 4.75 8.64 1.35
C ASN A 33 5.80 8.82 2.45
N ASN A 34 5.39 8.71 3.72
CA ASN A 34 6.30 8.83 4.85
C ASN A 34 7.33 7.70 4.88
N LEU A 35 6.91 6.47 4.62
CA LEU A 35 7.82 5.33 4.49
C LEU A 35 8.84 5.56 3.36
N ASN A 36 8.38 5.98 2.18
CA ASN A 36 9.26 6.28 1.05
C ASN A 36 10.30 7.34 1.42
N ILE A 37 9.90 8.39 2.14
CA ILE A 37 10.81 9.45 2.60
C ILE A 37 11.90 8.90 3.53
N LEU A 38 11.54 7.96 4.42
CA LEU A 38 12.48 7.35 5.36
C LEU A 38 13.42 6.33 4.69
N GLU A 39 12.93 5.57 3.72
CA GLU A 39 13.73 4.58 2.99
C GLU A 39 14.62 5.22 1.90
N THR A 40 14.20 6.35 1.35
CA THR A 40 14.99 7.06 0.34
C THR A 40 16.20 7.70 1.02
N LYS A 41 17.39 7.16 0.71
CA LYS A 41 18.69 7.69 1.12
C LYS A 41 19.02 8.97 0.33
N THR A 42 18.27 10.04 0.57
CA THR A 42 18.58 11.37 0.01
C THR A 42 19.71 12.02 0.81
N PHE A 43 20.63 12.68 0.10
CA PHE A 43 21.58 13.61 0.68
C PHE A 43 20.81 14.85 1.19
N GLY A 44 20.94 15.17 2.46
CA GLY A 44 20.18 16.25 3.10
C GLY A 44 20.51 16.40 4.58
N SER A 45 19.64 17.09 5.33
CA SER A 45 19.78 17.28 6.77
C SER A 45 19.99 15.95 7.52
N ARG A 46 20.82 15.97 8.57
CA ARG A 46 21.03 14.83 9.49
C ARG A 46 19.76 14.39 10.21
N TYR A 47 18.77 15.26 10.30
CA TYR A 47 17.49 15.02 10.94
C TYR A 47 16.34 15.18 9.96
N ILE A 48 15.25 14.46 10.22
CA ILE A 48 14.02 14.50 9.43
C ILE A 48 12.81 14.60 10.36
N LYS A 49 11.85 15.46 9.99
CA LYS A 49 10.59 15.59 10.70
C LYS A 49 9.49 14.91 9.91
N ILE A 50 8.77 13.98 10.54
CA ILE A 50 7.76 13.15 9.89
C ILE A 50 6.63 12.81 10.86
N GLY A 51 5.45 12.44 10.36
CA GLY A 51 4.37 11.95 11.22
C GLY A 51 4.77 10.65 11.93
N SER A 52 4.18 10.34 13.07
CA SER A 52 4.33 9.05 13.75
C SER A 52 3.48 7.98 13.06
N PRO A 53 3.94 6.73 12.94
CA PRO A 53 3.14 5.65 12.37
C PRO A 53 1.85 5.36 13.16
N GLU A 54 1.80 5.69 14.46
CA GLU A 54 0.61 5.53 15.30
C GLU A 54 -0.41 6.65 15.12
N ASN A 55 0.09 7.88 14.88
CA ASN A 55 -0.74 9.05 14.63
C ASN A 55 0.02 10.01 13.71
N LEU A 56 -0.44 10.13 12.46
CA LEU A 56 0.22 10.91 11.42
C LEU A 56 0.17 12.42 11.68
N GLU A 57 -0.69 12.90 12.57
CA GLU A 57 -0.75 14.31 12.96
C GLU A 57 0.31 14.65 14.02
N ASN A 58 0.82 13.64 14.73
CA ASN A 58 1.91 13.79 15.69
C ASN A 58 3.25 13.72 14.97
N MET A 59 3.95 14.85 14.88
CA MET A 59 5.24 14.93 14.20
C MET A 59 6.39 14.55 15.15
N ILE A 60 7.27 13.67 14.69
CA ILE A 60 8.51 13.25 15.36
C ILE A 60 9.72 13.70 14.54
N GLU A 61 10.83 13.98 15.23
CA GLU A 61 12.11 14.30 14.60
C GLU A 61 13.07 13.12 14.79
N LEU A 62 13.59 12.60 13.68
CA LEU A 62 14.42 11.40 13.65
C LEU A 62 15.79 11.73 13.08
N ARG A 63 16.84 11.19 13.70
CA ARG A 63 18.18 11.21 13.10
C ARG A 63 18.26 10.18 11.97
N ARG A 64 18.78 10.58 10.82
CA ARG A 64 19.01 9.65 9.70
C ARG A 64 19.97 8.54 10.10
N TYR A 65 19.71 7.33 9.59
CA TYR A 65 20.51 6.13 9.87
C TYR A 65 20.63 5.80 11.37
N SER A 66 19.66 6.22 12.19
CA SER A 66 19.58 5.81 13.58
C SER A 66 18.73 4.53 13.71
N LYS A 67 18.94 3.79 14.80
CA LYS A 67 18.08 2.66 15.16
C LYS A 67 16.62 3.08 15.34
N GLU A 68 16.39 4.26 15.90
CA GLU A 68 15.06 4.83 16.08
C GLU A 68 14.35 5.03 14.73
N MET A 69 15.07 5.46 13.68
CA MET A 69 14.53 5.56 12.33
C MET A 69 14.13 4.18 11.79
N ASP A 70 14.96 3.16 12.01
CA ASP A 70 14.69 1.79 11.58
C ASP A 70 13.45 1.20 12.29
N GLU A 71 13.28 1.50 13.58
CA GLU A 71 12.09 1.12 14.36
C GLU A 71 10.82 1.80 13.83
N VAL A 72 10.90 3.09 13.50
CA VAL A 72 9.78 3.82 12.89
C VAL A 72 9.44 3.28 11.51
N ILE A 73 10.44 2.97 10.67
CA ILE A 73 10.25 2.31 9.38
C ILE A 73 9.49 0.98 9.56
N LEU A 74 9.86 0.18 10.55
CA LEU A 74 9.18 -1.08 10.84
C LEU A 74 7.72 -0.85 11.27
N GLY A 75 7.45 0.21 12.06
CA GLY A 75 6.10 0.61 12.42
C GLY A 75 5.24 0.94 11.21
N TYR A 76 5.78 1.72 10.26
CA TYR A 76 5.10 2.02 9.00
C TYR A 76 4.83 0.77 8.16
N LYS A 77 5.80 -0.13 8.04
CA LYS A 77 5.63 -1.41 7.30
C LYS A 77 4.50 -2.25 7.88
N LYS A 78 4.46 -2.41 9.20
CA LYS A 78 3.37 -3.13 9.89
C LYS A 78 2.00 -2.47 9.68
N GLY A 79 1.95 -1.13 9.68
CA GLY A 79 0.73 -0.39 9.40
C GLY A 79 0.22 -0.57 7.96
N LEU A 80 1.15 -0.68 7.00
CA LEU A 80 0.86 -0.84 5.58
C LEU A 80 0.56 -2.29 5.18
N GLU A 81 1.07 -3.27 5.92
CA GLU A 81 0.91 -4.71 5.64
C GLU A 81 -0.55 -5.10 5.36
N LYS A 82 -1.50 -4.60 6.15
CA LYS A 82 -2.95 -4.86 5.94
C LYS A 82 -3.46 -4.37 4.59
N TYR A 83 -2.96 -3.24 4.11
CA TYR A 83 -3.33 -2.69 2.81
C TYR A 83 -2.65 -3.48 1.68
N GLU A 84 -1.37 -3.80 1.84
CA GLU A 84 -0.59 -4.57 0.87
C GLU A 84 -1.15 -5.97 0.67
N ASP A 85 -1.51 -6.67 1.76
CA ASP A 85 -2.17 -7.98 1.72
C ASP A 85 -3.49 -7.92 0.95
N ARG A 86 -4.29 -6.89 1.21
CA ARG A 86 -5.59 -6.71 0.55
C ARG A 86 -5.40 -6.42 -0.94
N ILE A 87 -4.47 -5.54 -1.29
CA ILE A 87 -4.11 -5.22 -2.68
C ILE A 87 -3.60 -6.49 -3.39
N GLY A 88 -2.71 -7.25 -2.77
CA GLY A 88 -2.16 -8.49 -3.32
C GLY A 88 -3.23 -9.54 -3.62
N LYS A 89 -4.18 -9.74 -2.69
CA LYS A 89 -5.33 -10.63 -2.90
C LYS A 89 -6.20 -10.18 -4.08
N LEU A 90 -6.53 -8.89 -4.14
CA LEU A 90 -7.35 -8.32 -5.22
C LEU A 90 -6.66 -8.46 -6.58
N HIS A 91 -5.36 -8.17 -6.68
CA HIS A 91 -4.61 -8.36 -7.92
C HIS A 91 -4.55 -9.84 -8.35
N SER A 92 -4.35 -10.75 -7.40
CA SER A 92 -4.32 -12.19 -7.68
C SER A 92 -5.67 -12.69 -8.20
N GLU A 93 -6.77 -12.28 -7.56
CA GLU A 93 -8.13 -12.59 -7.99
C GLU A 93 -8.41 -12.02 -9.39
N LYS A 94 -8.07 -10.75 -9.63
CA LYS A 94 -8.23 -10.11 -10.93
C LYS A 94 -7.46 -10.85 -12.02
N LYS A 95 -6.20 -11.21 -11.76
CA LYS A 95 -5.35 -11.95 -12.70
C LYS A 95 -5.94 -13.31 -13.04
N GLN A 96 -6.45 -14.04 -12.04
CA GLN A 96 -7.12 -15.31 -12.27
C GLN A 96 -8.35 -15.14 -13.17
N LEU A 97 -9.23 -14.18 -12.86
CA LEU A 97 -10.43 -13.90 -13.65
C LEU A 97 -10.10 -13.49 -15.09
N GLN A 98 -9.03 -12.71 -15.28
CA GLN A 98 -8.55 -12.32 -16.61
C GLN A 98 -8.04 -13.53 -17.40
N ASN A 99 -7.28 -14.43 -16.79
CA ASN A 99 -6.80 -15.66 -17.43
C ASN A 99 -7.96 -16.58 -17.83
N GLU A 100 -9.01 -16.68 -17.00
CA GLU A 100 -10.22 -17.45 -17.32
C GLU A 100 -11.04 -16.84 -18.47
N LEU A 101 -11.03 -15.51 -18.60
CA LEU A 101 -11.79 -14.78 -19.62
C LEU A 101 -11.04 -14.65 -20.95
N PHE A 102 -9.72 -14.54 -20.90
CA PHE A 102 -8.84 -14.28 -22.03
C PHE A 102 -7.64 -15.24 -21.97
N PRO A 103 -7.85 -16.56 -22.16
CA PRO A 103 -6.75 -17.51 -22.16
C PRO A 103 -5.79 -17.17 -23.30
N ILE A 104 -4.53 -16.96 -22.96
CA ILE A 104 -3.46 -16.77 -23.94
C ILE A 104 -3.31 -18.10 -24.69
N ARG A 105 -3.50 -18.07 -26.01
CA ARG A 105 -3.28 -19.21 -26.91
C ARG A 105 -1.81 -19.36 -27.25
#